data_AF-A0A1H3TI47-F1
#
_entry.id   AF-A0A1H3TI47-F1
#
_cell.length_a   1.000
_cell.length_b   1.000
_cell.length_c   1.000
_cell.angle_alpha   90.00
_cell.angle_beta   90.00
_cell.angle_gamma   90.00
#
_symmetry.space_group_name_H-M   'P 1'
#
loop_
_entity.id
_entity.type
_entity.pdbx_description
1 polymer ?
#
loop_
_entity_poly.entity_id
_entity_poly.type
_entity_poly.pdbx_seq_one_letter_code
_entity_poly.pdbx_strand_id
1 'polypeptide(L)'
;MSEAPASFICNPIDLPYRFQHIRLPDGTRTVHREGADPSIVRFRDRYFAFVSMTRGFFHSADLVNWSYQHTDALPAFDYAPDARVIDGALIVTASRMSGTCPFFRSTDPLRDGFVEVAAGSFAFFDPNLFQDQDGEVYLYWGCSPVEPIYATRLDRTTFEPTDERVAVINADTDSHGWEVPGDMPEPKTEEERAIFELIGGRPFIEGAWMTHHDGTYHLQYAAPQTESHLYADGIYTAPTALGPFTYSAHSPYSSKPGGFINGAGHGSTFLDAHGNWWHASTMRISVNHNFERRVGLFPAGFDSDGVLFCNQNFADYPMRMPQRQLDVNATVSPEWMLLSYRADTSASSSHPDHAPELAVNEDIRSWWVAGSADPGQWISLDLGSVHSISAVHLNLADHELNSLVPERADGEDTMAGYRAIDPDPHPVQLRVEVSVDGGEWLLITNGPPKDTAHELLVLHEPHMARFVRVTADGSMPFGAPLALSGVRVFGRGVGSGPDPVTPTIHRSSATQVSLEWPASPDATGYNIRYGIDPDKLYHSWLVYDQADLDLATLNTGEEYWFAVDAFNANGVALGPVTGEHP
;
A
#
# COMPACT_ATOMS: atom_id res chain seq x y z
N MET A 1 -11.58 32.09 13.49
CA MET A 1 -10.52 31.14 13.13
C MET A 1 -10.98 30.50 11.85
N SER A 2 -10.35 30.79 10.72
CA SER A 2 -10.67 30.07 9.47
C SER A 2 -10.31 28.61 9.69
N GLU A 3 -11.25 27.69 9.47
CA GLU A 3 -10.92 26.27 9.42
C GLU A 3 -9.77 26.08 8.43
N ALA A 4 -8.77 25.28 8.82
CA ALA A 4 -7.73 24.89 7.89
C ALA A 4 -8.40 24.20 6.68
N PRO A 5 -7.94 24.43 5.45
CA PRO A 5 -8.46 23.72 4.30
C PRO A 5 -8.34 22.22 4.53
N ALA A 6 -9.38 21.48 4.19
CA ALA A 6 -9.37 20.05 4.41
C ALA A 6 -8.27 19.38 3.60
N SER A 7 -7.55 18.44 4.23
CA SER A 7 -6.47 17.70 3.59
C SER A 7 -6.96 16.32 3.16
N PHE A 8 -6.37 15.79 2.10
CA PHE A 8 -6.69 14.48 1.55
C PHE A 8 -5.41 13.70 1.29
N ILE A 9 -5.51 12.38 1.31
CA ILE A 9 -4.50 11.46 0.79
C ILE A 9 -5.13 10.57 -0.28
N CYS A 10 -4.29 9.94 -1.10
CA CYS A 10 -4.69 8.92 -2.05
C CYS A 10 -3.62 7.83 -2.03
N ASN A 11 -3.99 6.56 -2.16
CA ASN A 11 -3.01 5.49 -2.25
C ASN A 11 -2.53 5.26 -3.70
N PRO A 12 -1.26 4.90 -3.91
CA PRO A 12 -0.19 4.86 -2.89
C PRO A 12 0.14 6.26 -2.35
N ILE A 13 0.54 6.36 -1.08
CA ILE A 13 0.82 7.67 -0.49
C ILE A 13 2.06 8.34 -1.12
N ASP A 14 2.04 9.67 -1.20
CA ASP A 14 3.13 10.46 -1.75
C ASP A 14 4.30 10.58 -0.76
N LEU A 15 5.28 9.69 -0.91
CA LEU A 15 6.58 9.79 -0.26
C LEU A 15 7.63 10.22 -1.28
N PRO A 16 8.68 10.94 -0.86
CA PRO A 16 9.90 11.08 -1.64
C PRO A 16 10.67 9.75 -1.64
N TYR A 17 10.14 8.72 -2.30
CA TYR A 17 10.77 7.40 -2.44
C TYR A 17 12.19 7.53 -3.01
N ARG A 18 13.11 6.67 -2.57
CA ARG A 18 14.52 6.69 -3.02
C ARG A 18 14.73 5.75 -4.18
N PHE A 19 15.60 6.12 -5.11
CA PHE A 19 15.97 5.28 -6.24
C PHE A 19 16.90 4.16 -5.79
N GLN A 20 16.47 2.93 -6.06
CA GLN A 20 17.26 1.72 -5.93
C GLN A 20 18.05 1.53 -7.22
N HIS A 21 19.31 1.14 -7.12
CA HIS A 21 20.10 0.62 -8.22
C HIS A 21 20.37 -0.86 -7.94
N ILE A 22 19.69 -1.74 -8.66
CA ILE A 22 19.81 -3.20 -8.46
C ILE A 22 20.59 -3.80 -9.63
N ARG A 23 21.50 -4.72 -9.31
CA ARG A 23 22.18 -5.59 -10.28
C ARG A 23 22.03 -7.04 -9.83
N LEU A 24 21.34 -7.81 -10.66
CA LEU A 24 21.11 -9.23 -10.46
C LEU A 24 22.33 -10.06 -10.90
N PRO A 25 22.48 -11.31 -10.43
CA PRO A 25 23.61 -12.16 -10.79
C PRO A 25 23.76 -12.45 -12.30
N ASP A 26 22.66 -12.41 -13.04
CA ASP A 26 22.62 -12.57 -14.50
C ASP A 26 23.11 -11.32 -15.27
N GLY A 27 23.44 -10.24 -14.56
CA GLY A 27 23.86 -8.95 -15.12
C GLY A 27 22.70 -7.99 -15.42
N THR A 28 21.46 -8.41 -15.21
CA THR A 28 20.28 -7.54 -15.34
C THR A 28 20.39 -6.40 -14.35
N ARG A 29 20.12 -5.18 -14.82
CA ARG A 29 20.23 -3.96 -14.02
C ARG A 29 18.96 -3.14 -14.11
N THR A 30 18.48 -2.66 -12.96
CA THR A 30 17.24 -1.88 -12.86
C THR A 30 17.46 -0.66 -11.97
N VAL A 31 16.77 0.43 -12.28
CA VAL A 31 16.78 1.66 -11.48
C VAL A 31 15.36 2.17 -11.35
N HIS A 32 14.84 2.24 -10.13
CA HIS A 32 13.45 2.57 -9.85
C HIS A 32 13.31 3.02 -8.40
N ARG A 33 12.24 3.76 -8.09
CA ARG A 33 11.85 4.09 -6.73
C ARG A 33 11.24 2.87 -6.06
N GLU A 34 11.52 2.67 -4.78
CA GLU A 34 10.94 1.62 -3.95
C GLU A 34 10.68 2.15 -2.53
N GLY A 35 9.66 1.60 -1.88
CA GLY A 35 9.50 1.64 -0.42
C GLY A 35 8.45 0.61 0.00
N ALA A 36 8.77 -0.22 0.98
CA ALA A 36 7.92 -1.30 1.47
C ALA A 36 8.02 -1.47 2.99
N ASP A 37 7.21 -2.38 3.51
CA ASP A 37 7.24 -2.88 4.89
C ASP A 37 7.19 -1.72 5.92
N PRO A 38 6.17 -0.84 5.83
CA PRO A 38 6.16 0.41 6.57
C PRO A 38 5.89 0.18 8.06
N SER A 39 6.84 0.59 8.90
CA SER A 39 6.62 0.83 10.33
C SER A 39 6.37 2.31 10.58
N ILE A 40 5.09 2.67 10.75
CA ILE A 40 4.66 4.03 11.10
C ILE A 40 4.36 4.10 12.59
N VAL A 41 5.01 5.05 13.27
CA VAL A 41 4.84 5.27 14.70
C VAL A 41 4.60 6.75 14.97
N ARG A 42 3.59 7.04 15.79
CA ARG A 42 3.43 8.37 16.36
C ARG A 42 4.36 8.50 17.56
N PHE A 43 5.31 9.42 17.47
CA PHE A 43 6.24 9.72 18.55
C PHE A 43 6.22 11.23 18.84
N ARG A 44 5.76 11.58 20.04
CA ARG A 44 5.51 12.96 20.46
C ARG A 44 4.47 13.64 19.56
N ASP A 45 4.85 14.73 18.92
CA ASP A 45 4.00 15.58 18.07
C ASP A 45 4.09 15.22 16.57
N ARG A 46 4.76 14.11 16.22
CA ARG A 46 5.02 13.71 14.83
C ARG A 46 4.78 12.23 14.59
N TYR A 47 4.64 11.91 13.30
CA TYR A 47 4.69 10.56 12.77
C TYR A 47 6.06 10.33 12.14
N PHE A 48 6.61 9.14 12.37
CA PHE A 48 7.84 8.67 11.73
C PHE A 48 7.51 7.38 10.99
N ALA A 49 7.93 7.28 9.74
CA ALA A 49 7.76 6.09 8.91
C ALA A 49 9.14 5.54 8.55
N PHE A 50 9.40 4.32 9.01
CA PHE A 50 10.57 3.54 8.63
C PHE A 50 10.11 2.54 7.58
N VAL A 51 10.76 2.59 6.42
CA VAL A 51 10.33 1.89 5.21
C VAL A 51 11.57 1.24 4.64
N SER A 52 11.46 -0.04 4.28
CA SER A 52 12.52 -0.81 3.64
C SER A 52 13.17 -0.01 2.52
N MET A 53 14.49 -0.11 2.42
CA MET A 53 15.26 0.37 1.26
C MET A 53 15.22 1.90 1.07
N THR A 54 15.13 2.65 2.17
CA THR A 54 15.02 4.12 2.14
C THR A 54 16.33 4.84 2.51
N ARG A 55 17.31 4.14 3.10
CA ARG A 55 18.55 4.75 3.65
C ARG A 55 18.27 5.99 4.53
N GLY A 56 17.28 5.85 5.42
CA GLY A 56 16.76 6.95 6.21
C GLY A 56 15.33 6.66 6.65
N PHE A 57 14.59 7.71 6.98
CA PHE A 57 13.19 7.60 7.38
C PHE A 57 12.40 8.82 6.91
N PHE A 58 11.07 8.69 6.89
CA PHE A 58 10.17 9.81 6.62
C PHE A 58 9.56 10.32 7.91
N HIS A 59 9.20 11.59 7.95
CA HIS A 59 8.43 12.15 9.05
C HIS A 59 7.35 13.12 8.58
N SER A 60 6.24 13.15 9.31
CA SER A 60 5.09 14.01 9.01
C SER A 60 4.50 14.58 10.31
N ALA A 61 3.79 15.71 10.19
CA ALA A 61 2.98 16.27 11.27
C ALA A 61 1.48 15.93 11.11
N ASP A 62 1.06 15.51 9.91
CA ASP A 62 -0.35 15.44 9.51
C ASP A 62 -0.71 14.17 8.72
N LEU A 63 0.24 13.24 8.51
CA LEU A 63 0.14 12.04 7.66
C LEU A 63 -0.07 12.33 6.16
N VAL A 64 -0.08 13.60 5.76
CA VAL A 64 -0.30 14.04 4.37
C VAL A 64 1.03 14.46 3.76
N ASN A 65 1.73 15.36 4.45
CA ASN A 65 2.97 15.95 3.97
C ASN A 65 4.15 15.23 4.65
N TRP A 66 4.90 14.48 3.87
CA TRP A 66 6.05 13.72 4.33
C TRP A 66 7.37 14.38 3.93
N SER A 67 8.33 14.38 4.85
CA SER A 67 9.69 14.85 4.63
C SER A 67 10.67 13.70 4.84
N TYR A 68 11.64 13.58 3.94
CA TYR A 68 12.72 12.59 4.07
C TYR A 68 13.85 13.10 4.96
N GLN A 69 14.31 12.24 5.85
CA GLN A 69 15.48 12.44 6.69
C GLN A 69 16.50 11.34 6.39
N HIS A 70 17.56 11.70 5.66
CA HIS A 70 18.70 10.83 5.45
C HIS A 70 19.43 10.55 6.77
N THR A 71 19.89 9.30 6.95
CA THR A 71 20.79 8.90 8.03
C THR A 71 21.56 7.63 7.64
N ASP A 72 22.86 7.62 7.91
CA ASP A 72 23.70 6.41 7.81
C ASP A 72 23.83 5.69 9.17
N ALA A 73 23.21 6.21 10.24
CA ALA A 73 23.24 5.59 11.55
C ALA A 73 22.37 4.32 11.63
N LEU A 74 21.40 4.20 10.74
CA LEU A 74 20.56 3.00 10.59
C LEU A 74 21.07 2.18 9.39
N PRO A 75 21.01 0.85 9.44
CA PRO A 75 21.46 0.00 8.35
C PRO A 75 20.55 0.20 7.13
N ALA A 76 21.12 0.74 6.05
CA ALA A 76 20.37 1.16 4.88
C ALA A 76 19.74 0.01 4.07
N PHE A 77 20.33 -1.19 4.17
CA PHE A 77 20.01 -2.36 3.34
C PHE A 77 19.32 -3.49 4.12
N ASP A 78 19.07 -3.29 5.41
CA ASP A 78 18.28 -4.25 6.19
C ASP A 78 16.79 -4.03 5.85
N TYR A 79 16.07 -5.11 5.55
CA TYR A 79 14.64 -5.10 5.20
C TYR A 79 13.74 -5.01 6.44
N ALA A 80 12.48 -4.66 6.23
CA ALA A 80 11.40 -4.66 7.21
C ALA A 80 11.81 -4.05 8.56
N PRO A 81 12.16 -2.75 8.58
CA PRO A 81 12.50 -2.09 9.82
C PRO A 81 11.26 -2.03 10.73
N ASP A 82 11.39 -2.54 11.96
CA ASP A 82 10.44 -2.29 13.04
C ASP A 82 10.80 -0.98 13.74
N ALA A 83 9.77 -0.21 14.10
CA ALA A 83 9.93 0.98 14.92
C ALA A 83 8.83 1.11 15.97
N ARG A 84 9.23 1.15 17.24
CA ARG A 84 8.30 1.21 18.38
C ARG A 84 8.75 2.19 19.44
N VAL A 85 7.79 2.70 20.20
CA VAL A 85 8.09 3.45 21.43
C VAL A 85 8.29 2.45 22.56
N ILE A 86 9.50 2.39 23.11
CA ILE A 86 9.84 1.57 24.28
C ILE A 86 10.49 2.50 25.31
N ASP A 87 9.94 2.51 26.52
CA ASP A 87 10.42 3.35 27.63
C ASP A 87 10.61 4.82 27.24
N GLY A 88 9.67 5.34 26.45
CA GLY A 88 9.63 6.75 26.02
C GLY A 88 10.66 7.14 24.96
N ALA A 89 11.32 6.18 24.31
CA ALA A 89 12.21 6.40 23.18
C ALA A 89 11.79 5.56 21.97
N LEU A 90 12.14 6.02 20.77
CA LEU A 90 12.02 5.18 19.58
C LEU A 90 13.15 4.15 19.57
N ILE A 91 12.77 2.89 19.41
CA ILE A 91 13.67 1.77 19.15
C ILE A 91 13.43 1.29 17.74
N VAL A 92 14.51 1.09 16.98
CA VAL A 92 14.49 0.61 15.60
C VAL A 92 15.39 -0.61 15.47
N THR A 93 14.90 -1.65 14.79
CA THR A 93 15.66 -2.84 14.40
C THR A 93 15.16 -3.32 13.04
N ALA A 94 15.94 -4.11 12.32
CA ALA A 94 15.58 -4.58 10.97
C ALA A 94 16.14 -5.98 10.70
N SER A 95 15.72 -6.55 9.58
CA SER A 95 15.98 -7.93 9.19
C SER A 95 17.41 -8.20 8.75
N ARG A 96 17.98 -9.32 9.21
CA ARG A 96 19.21 -9.92 8.63
C ARG A 96 19.09 -11.44 8.54
N MET A 97 19.56 -11.99 7.42
CA MET A 97 19.58 -13.45 7.19
C MET A 97 20.68 -14.17 7.99
N SER A 98 21.69 -13.46 8.48
CA SER A 98 22.79 -14.05 9.24
C SER A 98 23.43 -13.03 10.20
N GLY A 99 24.22 -13.52 11.16
CA GLY A 99 24.86 -12.66 12.16
C GLY A 99 23.89 -12.24 13.27
N THR A 100 23.96 -10.96 13.66
CA THR A 100 23.08 -10.37 14.68
C THR A 100 22.38 -9.13 14.13
N CYS A 101 21.15 -8.89 14.58
CA CYS A 101 20.37 -7.72 14.23
C CYS A 101 20.46 -6.66 15.36
N PRO A 102 21.06 -5.49 15.10
CA PRO A 102 21.27 -4.46 16.12
C PRO A 102 20.01 -3.63 16.39
N PHE A 103 19.96 -3.08 17.60
CA PHE A 103 18.90 -2.19 18.08
C PHE A 103 19.43 -0.77 18.20
N PHE A 104 18.68 0.18 17.64
CA PHE A 104 19.00 1.60 17.65
C PHE A 104 17.99 2.38 18.45
N ARG A 105 18.42 3.43 19.14
CA ARG A 105 17.58 4.25 20.01
C ARG A 105 17.66 5.72 19.65
N SER A 106 16.53 6.40 19.74
CA SER A 106 16.49 7.86 19.76
C SER A 106 15.40 8.42 20.67
N THR A 107 15.73 9.52 21.37
CA THR A 107 14.74 10.37 22.02
C THR A 107 14.44 11.63 21.21
N ASP A 108 15.22 11.96 20.18
CA ASP A 108 14.96 13.12 19.31
C ASP A 108 15.51 12.80 17.90
N PRO A 109 14.75 12.04 17.09
CA PRO A 109 15.27 11.50 15.82
C PRO A 109 15.72 12.56 14.82
N LEU A 110 15.10 13.75 14.85
CA LEU A 110 15.40 14.83 13.90
C LEU A 110 16.61 15.67 14.31
N ARG A 111 16.92 15.73 15.61
CA ARG A 111 18.02 16.53 16.14
C ARG A 111 19.26 15.70 16.44
N ASP A 112 19.07 14.60 17.17
CA ASP A 112 20.16 13.82 17.75
C ASP A 112 20.41 12.52 16.97
N GLY A 113 19.54 12.17 16.01
CA GLY A 113 19.63 10.95 15.22
C GLY A 113 19.44 9.70 16.06
N PHE A 114 20.02 8.59 15.62
CA PHE A 114 19.93 7.28 16.28
C PHE A 114 21.31 6.83 16.74
N VAL A 115 21.35 6.11 17.87
CA VAL A 115 22.56 5.45 18.37
C VAL A 115 22.29 3.96 18.56
N GLU A 116 23.24 3.11 18.18
CA GLU A 116 23.19 1.69 18.50
C GLU A 116 23.26 1.51 20.02
N VAL A 117 22.30 0.77 20.59
CA VAL A 117 22.23 0.48 22.04
C VAL A 117 22.47 -0.99 22.36
N ALA A 118 22.28 -1.88 21.38
CA ALA A 118 22.62 -3.28 21.49
C ALA A 118 22.98 -3.85 20.10
N ALA A 119 24.00 -4.69 20.03
CA ALA A 119 24.40 -5.36 18.77
C ALA A 119 23.44 -6.49 18.36
N GLY A 120 22.48 -6.84 19.22
CA GLY A 120 21.65 -8.03 19.11
C GLY A 120 22.39 -9.32 19.45
N SER A 121 21.64 -10.41 19.59
CA SER A 121 22.18 -11.72 19.97
C SER A 121 21.97 -12.83 18.93
N PHE A 122 21.11 -12.59 17.93
CA PHE A 122 20.85 -13.54 16.85
C PHE A 122 20.29 -12.83 15.60
N ALA A 123 20.21 -13.59 14.50
CA ALA A 123 19.59 -13.15 13.25
C ALA A 123 18.08 -13.40 13.29
N PHE A 124 17.30 -12.42 12.82
CA PHE A 124 15.87 -12.54 12.65
C PHE A 124 15.44 -11.78 11.40
N PHE A 125 14.24 -12.11 10.92
CA PHE A 125 13.63 -11.50 9.75
C PHE A 125 12.20 -11.07 10.12
N ASP A 126 11.81 -9.90 9.63
CA ASP A 126 10.55 -9.21 9.89
C ASP A 126 10.25 -9.08 11.39
N PRO A 127 11.12 -8.36 12.13
CA PRO A 127 10.92 -8.17 13.55
C PRO A 127 9.66 -7.33 13.82
N ASN A 128 9.07 -7.56 14.99
CA ASN A 128 8.23 -6.57 15.65
C ASN A 128 8.52 -6.56 17.13
N LEU A 129 8.88 -5.39 17.65
CA LEU A 129 8.96 -5.16 19.07
C LEU A 129 7.57 -4.80 19.61
N PHE A 130 7.35 -5.13 20.88
CA PHE A 130 6.15 -4.73 21.58
C PHE A 130 6.46 -4.57 23.05
N GLN A 131 6.21 -3.38 23.60
CA GLN A 131 6.22 -3.15 25.03
C GLN A 131 4.79 -3.25 25.55
N ASP A 132 4.58 -4.17 26.48
CA ASP A 132 3.27 -4.44 27.08
C ASP A 132 2.97 -3.47 28.24
N GLN A 133 1.75 -3.48 28.76
CA GLN A 133 1.27 -2.61 29.82
C GLN A 133 1.98 -2.84 31.16
N ASP A 134 2.52 -4.03 31.39
CA ASP A 134 3.37 -4.35 32.55
C ASP A 134 4.82 -3.86 32.37
N GLY A 135 5.16 -3.34 31.18
CA GLY A 135 6.47 -2.83 30.81
C GLY A 135 7.42 -3.89 30.25
N GLU A 136 7.03 -5.16 30.19
CA GLU A 136 7.80 -6.22 29.54
C GLU A 136 7.90 -5.98 28.04
N VAL A 137 9.02 -6.42 27.44
CA VAL A 137 9.29 -6.24 26.00
C VAL A 137 9.35 -7.59 25.33
N TYR A 138 8.69 -7.69 24.19
CA TYR A 138 8.58 -8.89 23.38
C TYR A 138 9.12 -8.63 21.98
N LEU A 139 9.65 -9.67 21.35
CA LEU A 139 10.04 -9.70 19.95
C LEU A 139 9.27 -10.81 19.25
N TYR A 140 8.61 -10.46 18.15
CA TYR A 140 8.01 -11.38 17.18
C TYR A 140 8.84 -11.33 15.91
N TRP A 141 9.06 -12.47 15.24
CA TRP A 141 9.82 -12.50 13.99
C TRP A 141 9.55 -13.78 13.18
N GLY A 142 9.68 -13.70 11.87
CA GLY A 142 9.55 -14.82 10.96
C GLY A 142 9.26 -14.33 9.54
N CYS A 143 9.85 -15.00 8.56
CA CYS A 143 9.55 -14.85 7.14
C CYS A 143 9.92 -16.19 6.51
N SER A 144 8.94 -17.05 6.27
CA SER A 144 9.21 -18.40 5.80
C SER A 144 7.99 -19.07 5.17
N PRO A 145 8.21 -19.96 4.19
CA PRO A 145 7.18 -20.85 3.69
C PRO A 145 7.03 -22.15 4.51
N VAL A 146 7.84 -22.34 5.56
CA VAL A 146 7.88 -23.60 6.33
C VAL A 146 8.06 -23.41 7.84
N GLU A 147 8.76 -22.38 8.26
CA GLU A 147 8.93 -22.04 9.67
C GLU A 147 7.81 -21.12 10.14
N PRO A 148 7.39 -21.22 11.41
CA PRO A 148 6.42 -20.30 11.99
C PRO A 148 7.00 -18.90 12.20
N ILE A 149 6.12 -17.94 12.46
CA ILE A 149 6.49 -16.76 13.24
C ILE A 149 6.76 -17.21 14.68
N TYR A 150 7.88 -16.76 15.23
CA TYR A 150 8.30 -16.99 16.60
C TYR A 150 8.08 -15.74 17.45
N ALA A 151 7.96 -15.95 18.76
CA ALA A 151 7.94 -14.88 19.75
C ALA A 151 8.83 -15.21 20.96
N THR A 152 9.39 -14.21 21.62
CA THR A 152 10.06 -14.35 22.92
C THR A 152 10.02 -13.04 23.71
N ARG A 153 10.24 -13.12 25.02
CA ARG A 153 10.49 -11.96 25.88
C ARG A 153 11.96 -11.54 25.78
N LEU A 154 12.21 -10.24 25.78
CA LEU A 154 13.53 -9.64 25.78
C LEU A 154 13.84 -8.93 27.10
N ASP A 155 15.12 -8.92 27.48
CA ASP A 155 15.63 -7.98 28.49
C ASP A 155 15.50 -6.55 27.96
N ARG A 156 14.92 -5.67 28.77
CA ARG A 156 14.57 -4.29 28.36
C ARG A 156 15.77 -3.38 28.11
N THR A 157 16.96 -3.78 28.56
CA THR A 157 18.19 -2.99 28.41
C THR A 157 19.08 -3.57 27.32
N THR A 158 19.27 -4.89 27.31
CA THR A 158 20.18 -5.55 26.38
C THR A 158 19.52 -6.04 25.10
N PHE A 159 18.19 -6.15 25.08
CA PHE A 159 17.40 -6.79 24.02
C PHE A 159 17.79 -8.26 23.77
N GLU A 160 18.37 -8.93 24.77
CA GLU A 160 18.64 -10.36 24.71
C GLU A 160 17.40 -11.17 25.13
N PRO A 161 17.11 -12.33 24.49
CA PRO A 161 16.03 -13.20 24.94
C PRO A 161 16.20 -13.65 26.39
N THR A 162 15.15 -13.47 27.20
CA THR A 162 15.13 -13.95 28.60
C THR A 162 14.46 -15.32 28.73
N ASP A 163 13.62 -15.66 27.75
CA ASP A 163 12.83 -16.90 27.69
C ASP A 163 13.15 -17.69 26.40
N GLU A 164 12.79 -18.97 26.38
CA GLU A 164 12.81 -19.77 25.14
C GLU A 164 11.79 -19.22 24.13
N ARG A 165 12.14 -19.27 22.84
CA ARG A 165 11.23 -18.86 21.77
C ARG A 165 10.03 -19.80 21.68
N VAL A 166 8.86 -19.25 21.40
CA VAL A 166 7.62 -19.98 21.13
C VAL A 166 7.19 -19.77 19.69
N ALA A 167 6.68 -20.82 19.04
CA ALA A 167 6.04 -20.71 17.73
C ALA A 167 4.60 -20.20 17.92
N VAL A 168 4.21 -19.14 17.21
CA VAL A 168 2.92 -18.45 17.43
C VAL A 168 1.98 -18.46 16.23
N ILE A 169 2.51 -18.47 15.00
CA ILE A 169 1.71 -18.51 13.76
C ILE A 169 2.38 -19.45 12.75
N ASN A 170 1.60 -20.33 12.12
CA ASN A 170 2.00 -21.14 10.97
C ASN A 170 0.99 -20.91 9.83
N ALA A 171 1.38 -21.21 8.60
CA ALA A 171 0.44 -21.26 7.49
C ALA A 171 -0.60 -22.38 7.71
N ASP A 172 -1.84 -22.12 7.29
CA ASP A 172 -2.94 -23.07 7.20
C ASP A 172 -3.74 -22.81 5.91
N THR A 173 -3.14 -23.17 4.78
CA THR A 173 -3.75 -23.02 3.44
C THR A 173 -4.97 -23.91 3.22
N ASP A 174 -5.15 -24.96 4.05
CA ASP A 174 -6.32 -25.82 3.97
C ASP A 174 -7.57 -25.12 4.54
N SER A 175 -7.38 -24.31 5.58
CA SER A 175 -8.46 -23.58 6.26
C SER A 175 -8.60 -22.12 5.81
N HIS A 176 -7.50 -21.47 5.39
CA HIS A 176 -7.43 -20.04 5.10
C HIS A 176 -7.15 -19.80 3.61
N GLY A 177 -8.20 -19.59 2.80
CA GLY A 177 -8.06 -19.44 1.35
C GLY A 177 -7.19 -18.26 0.93
N TRP A 178 -7.19 -17.16 1.70
CA TRP A 178 -6.38 -15.98 1.41
C TRP A 178 -4.88 -16.20 1.62
N GLU A 179 -4.48 -17.22 2.40
CA GLU A 179 -3.08 -17.63 2.52
C GLU A 179 -2.61 -18.45 1.33
N VAL A 180 -3.47 -18.83 0.38
CA VAL A 180 -3.03 -19.57 -0.79
C VAL A 180 -2.37 -18.58 -1.77
N PRO A 181 -1.10 -18.79 -2.19
CA PRO A 181 -0.51 -17.98 -3.25
C PRO A 181 -1.39 -18.02 -4.50
N GLY A 182 -1.79 -16.84 -4.97
CA GLY A 182 -2.63 -16.67 -6.17
C GLY A 182 -1.84 -16.86 -7.46
N ASP A 183 -1.95 -15.91 -8.39
CA ASP A 183 -1.23 -15.95 -9.67
C ASP A 183 0.29 -15.88 -9.47
N MET A 184 0.92 -17.05 -9.38
CA MET A 184 2.35 -17.20 -9.45
C MET A 184 2.77 -17.09 -10.93
N PRO A 185 3.69 -16.17 -11.30
CA PRO A 185 4.28 -16.24 -12.63
C PRO A 185 4.92 -17.62 -12.82
N GLU A 186 4.65 -18.26 -13.96
CA GLU A 186 5.27 -19.55 -14.27
C GLU A 186 6.80 -19.43 -14.17
N PRO A 187 7.49 -20.35 -13.47
CA PRO A 187 8.95 -20.34 -13.40
C PRO A 187 9.57 -20.34 -14.79
N LYS A 188 10.33 -19.29 -15.11
CA LYS A 188 10.96 -19.07 -16.42
C LYS A 188 12.33 -19.71 -16.51
N THR A 189 13.00 -19.92 -15.37
CA THR A 189 14.31 -20.57 -15.28
C THR A 189 14.26 -21.91 -14.56
N GLU A 190 15.28 -22.75 -14.76
CA GLU A 190 15.41 -24.04 -14.05
C GLU A 190 15.66 -23.84 -12.54
N GLU A 191 16.32 -22.74 -12.18
CA GLU A 191 16.54 -22.34 -10.79
C GLU A 191 15.24 -21.86 -10.14
N GLU A 192 14.46 -21.00 -10.82
CA GLU A 192 13.12 -20.59 -10.35
C GLU A 192 12.20 -21.80 -10.20
N ARG A 193 12.29 -22.78 -11.12
CA ARG A 193 11.50 -24.01 -11.04
C ARG A 193 11.93 -24.87 -9.86
N ALA A 194 13.24 -25.02 -9.63
CA ALA A 194 13.75 -25.75 -8.47
C ALA A 194 13.37 -25.08 -7.14
N ILE A 195 13.38 -23.74 -7.07
CA ILE A 195 12.91 -22.98 -5.91
C ILE A 195 11.41 -23.19 -5.73
N PHE A 196 10.61 -23.06 -6.79
CA PHE A 196 9.17 -23.28 -6.76
C PHE A 196 8.82 -24.71 -6.31
N GLU A 197 9.53 -25.72 -6.82
CA GLU A 197 9.38 -27.13 -6.42
C GLU A 197 9.82 -27.37 -4.95
N LEU A 198 10.83 -26.64 -4.46
CA LEU A 198 11.33 -26.73 -3.09
C LEU A 198 10.37 -26.07 -2.08
N ILE A 199 9.84 -24.88 -2.39
CA ILE A 199 8.85 -24.19 -1.56
C ILE A 199 7.45 -24.81 -1.73
N GLY A 200 7.21 -25.53 -2.83
CA GLY A 200 5.98 -26.29 -3.07
C GLY A 200 4.75 -25.42 -3.26
N GLY A 201 4.90 -24.16 -3.67
CA GLY A 201 3.81 -23.19 -3.74
C GLY A 201 3.20 -22.85 -2.37
N ARG A 202 3.93 -23.06 -1.27
CA ARG A 202 3.51 -22.63 0.08
C ARG A 202 3.61 -21.11 0.20
N PRO A 203 2.71 -20.46 0.96
CA PRO A 203 2.81 -19.04 1.24
C PRO A 203 3.98 -18.74 2.16
N PHE A 204 4.52 -17.54 2.01
CA PHE A 204 5.31 -16.90 3.05
C PHE A 204 4.38 -16.34 4.12
N ILE A 205 4.66 -16.71 5.37
CA ILE A 205 4.06 -16.12 6.56
C ILE A 205 5.11 -15.21 7.18
N GLU A 206 4.80 -13.91 7.28
CA GLU A 206 5.80 -12.89 7.61
C GLU A 206 5.21 -11.63 8.26
N GLY A 207 5.99 -10.56 8.40
CA GLY A 207 5.47 -9.23 8.75
C GLY A 207 4.66 -9.16 10.05
N ALA A 208 5.15 -9.74 11.14
CA ALA A 208 4.44 -9.75 12.42
C ALA A 208 4.14 -8.32 12.92
N TRP A 209 2.95 -8.06 13.49
CA TRP A 209 2.68 -6.78 14.18
C TRP A 209 1.70 -6.94 15.35
N MET A 210 2.16 -6.68 16.57
CA MET A 210 1.33 -6.79 17.77
C MET A 210 0.56 -5.50 18.09
N THR A 211 -0.75 -5.60 18.32
CA THR A 211 -1.59 -4.50 18.82
C THR A 211 -2.43 -4.95 20.02
N HIS A 212 -2.25 -4.30 21.16
CA HIS A 212 -3.12 -4.50 22.32
C HIS A 212 -4.31 -3.54 22.28
N HIS A 213 -5.53 -4.07 22.41
CA HIS A 213 -6.77 -3.31 22.49
C HIS A 213 -7.75 -3.98 23.47
N ASP A 214 -8.24 -3.21 24.44
CA ASP A 214 -9.28 -3.61 25.41
C ASP A 214 -9.08 -4.99 26.07
N GLY A 215 -7.82 -5.31 26.41
CA GLY A 215 -7.46 -6.56 27.08
C GLY A 215 -7.17 -7.74 26.14
N THR A 216 -7.24 -7.51 24.83
CA THR A 216 -6.97 -8.51 23.79
C THR A 216 -5.73 -8.12 22.99
N TYR A 217 -4.84 -9.10 22.77
CA TYR A 217 -3.63 -8.97 21.96
C TYR A 217 -3.92 -9.46 20.55
N HIS A 218 -3.74 -8.60 19.55
CA HIS A 218 -3.97 -8.88 18.14
C HIS A 218 -2.62 -8.97 17.45
N LEU A 219 -2.15 -10.21 17.22
CA LEU A 219 -0.95 -10.48 16.44
C LEU A 219 -1.32 -10.55 14.96
N GLN A 220 -0.87 -9.56 14.21
CA GLN A 220 -1.05 -9.45 12.76
C GLN A 220 0.11 -10.17 12.06
N TYR A 221 -0.13 -10.66 10.84
CA TYR A 221 0.89 -11.27 9.98
C TYR A 221 0.48 -11.16 8.51
N ALA A 222 1.47 -11.15 7.63
CA ALA A 222 1.28 -11.05 6.20
C ALA A 222 1.35 -12.42 5.49
N ALA A 223 0.53 -12.57 4.45
CA ALA A 223 0.51 -13.70 3.52
C ALA A 223 -0.17 -13.28 2.19
N PRO A 224 -0.09 -14.03 1.08
CA PRO A 224 0.77 -15.19 0.88
C PRO A 224 2.19 -14.84 0.40
N GLN A 225 2.39 -13.70 -0.26
CA GLN A 225 3.70 -13.20 -0.70
C GLN A 225 3.59 -11.79 -1.29
N THR A 226 4.64 -10.99 -1.16
CA THR A 226 4.63 -9.56 -1.49
C THR A 226 4.40 -9.24 -2.98
N GLU A 227 4.67 -10.18 -3.88
CA GLU A 227 4.50 -10.03 -5.34
C GLU A 227 3.09 -10.40 -5.80
N SER A 228 2.21 -10.85 -4.90
CA SER A 228 0.82 -11.17 -5.23
C SER A 228 -0.06 -9.94 -5.09
N HIS A 229 -1.05 -9.79 -5.97
CA HIS A 229 -2.11 -8.79 -5.76
C HIS A 229 -3.00 -9.13 -4.55
N LEU A 230 -2.99 -10.40 -4.11
CA LEU A 230 -3.70 -10.91 -2.93
C LEU A 230 -2.93 -10.74 -1.62
N TYR A 231 -1.74 -10.14 -1.64
CA TYR A 231 -0.96 -9.93 -0.42
C TYR A 231 -1.77 -9.13 0.60
N ALA A 232 -1.89 -9.63 1.82
CA ALA A 232 -2.85 -9.19 2.82
C ALA A 232 -2.34 -9.50 4.24
N ASP A 233 -2.97 -8.92 5.25
CA ASP A 233 -2.69 -9.22 6.65
C ASP A 233 -3.85 -9.92 7.35
N GLY A 234 -3.53 -11.00 8.06
CA GLY A 234 -4.42 -11.75 8.95
C GLY A 234 -4.21 -11.41 10.42
N ILE A 235 -5.05 -11.98 11.30
CA ILE A 235 -4.99 -11.75 12.74
C ILE A 235 -5.15 -13.06 13.51
N TYR A 236 -4.28 -13.24 14.50
CA TYR A 236 -4.53 -14.10 15.65
C TYR A 236 -4.76 -13.25 16.90
N THR A 237 -5.69 -13.66 17.75
CA THR A 237 -6.00 -13.00 19.02
C THR A 237 -5.55 -13.83 20.22
N ALA A 238 -5.17 -13.19 21.31
CA ALA A 238 -4.73 -13.84 22.54
C ALA A 238 -5.08 -13.03 23.80
N PRO A 239 -5.16 -13.69 24.97
CA PRO A 239 -5.32 -13.01 26.26
C PRO A 239 -3.99 -12.48 26.83
N THR A 240 -2.84 -12.86 26.27
CA THR A 240 -1.51 -12.38 26.67
C THR A 240 -0.62 -12.17 25.44
N ALA A 241 0.46 -11.41 25.59
CA ALA A 241 1.44 -11.17 24.52
C ALA A 241 2.06 -12.45 23.93
N LEU A 242 2.12 -13.56 24.68
CA LEU A 242 2.68 -14.83 24.21
C LEU A 242 1.62 -15.92 23.96
N GLY A 243 0.34 -15.55 23.91
CA GLY A 243 -0.74 -16.49 23.61
C GLY A 243 -1.49 -17.04 24.83
N PRO A 244 -2.19 -18.19 24.70
CA PRO A 244 -2.36 -18.95 23.46
C PRO A 244 -3.11 -18.11 22.40
N PHE A 245 -2.67 -18.24 21.15
CA PHE A 245 -3.23 -17.52 20.01
C PHE A 245 -4.39 -18.31 19.37
N THR A 246 -5.44 -17.59 18.96
CA THR A 246 -6.61 -18.11 18.26
C THR A 246 -6.84 -17.32 16.98
N TYR A 247 -7.01 -18.01 15.85
CA TYR A 247 -7.24 -17.36 14.56
C TYR A 247 -8.53 -16.55 14.58
N SER A 248 -8.50 -15.33 14.01
CA SER A 248 -9.70 -14.54 13.79
C SER A 248 -10.36 -14.94 12.47
N ALA A 249 -11.63 -15.38 12.52
CA ALA A 249 -12.42 -15.71 11.34
C ALA A 249 -12.63 -14.50 10.39
N HIS A 250 -12.43 -13.28 10.88
CA HIS A 250 -12.46 -12.04 10.09
C HIS A 250 -11.15 -11.75 9.34
N SER A 251 -10.16 -12.65 9.39
CA SER A 251 -8.94 -12.51 8.58
C SER A 251 -9.22 -12.84 7.09
N PRO A 252 -8.52 -12.19 6.14
CA PRO A 252 -7.56 -11.12 6.35
C PRO A 252 -8.26 -9.80 6.66
N TYR A 253 -7.77 -9.04 7.63
CA TYR A 253 -8.38 -7.77 8.00
C TYR A 253 -7.91 -6.61 7.11
N SER A 254 -6.75 -6.74 6.46
CA SER A 254 -6.22 -5.80 5.47
C SER A 254 -5.98 -6.54 4.17
N SER A 255 -6.80 -6.29 3.15
CA SER A 255 -6.72 -6.91 1.83
C SER A 255 -7.21 -5.96 0.75
N LYS A 256 -6.36 -5.70 -0.26
CA LYS A 256 -6.70 -4.85 -1.41
C LYS A 256 -6.38 -5.55 -2.74
N PRO A 257 -7.23 -6.49 -3.17
CA PRO A 257 -6.96 -7.33 -4.34
C PRO A 257 -7.23 -6.65 -5.69
N GLY A 258 -8.09 -5.63 -5.74
CA GLY A 258 -8.48 -4.91 -6.96
C GLY A 258 -8.22 -3.40 -6.90
N GLY A 259 -8.52 -2.68 -8.00
CA GLY A 259 -8.26 -1.24 -8.16
C GLY A 259 -6.89 -0.89 -8.77
N PHE A 260 -6.53 0.40 -8.75
CA PHE A 260 -5.35 0.99 -9.40
C PHE A 260 -4.01 0.41 -8.92
N ILE A 261 -3.89 0.20 -7.61
CA ILE A 261 -2.73 -0.44 -6.98
C ILE A 261 -3.22 -1.51 -6.01
N ASN A 262 -2.58 -2.68 -5.98
CA ASN A 262 -3.07 -3.85 -5.23
C ASN A 262 -2.08 -4.32 -4.17
N GLY A 263 -2.51 -5.29 -3.37
CA GLY A 263 -1.85 -5.73 -2.16
C GLY A 263 -2.14 -4.79 -0.98
N ALA A 264 -2.07 -5.35 0.21
CA ALA A 264 -2.19 -4.64 1.47
C ALA A 264 -1.65 -5.47 2.66
N GLY A 265 -0.60 -6.26 2.42
CA GLY A 265 0.08 -7.03 3.46
C GLY A 265 1.33 -6.33 3.97
N HIS A 266 1.85 -6.79 5.11
CA HIS A 266 3.05 -6.36 5.81
C HIS A 266 3.13 -4.85 6.05
N GLY A 267 2.93 -4.46 7.31
CA GLY A 267 3.18 -3.11 7.75
C GLY A 267 2.80 -2.90 9.22
N SER A 268 2.10 -1.82 9.51
CA SER A 268 1.90 -1.35 10.88
C SER A 268 0.52 -0.77 11.15
N THR A 269 -0.08 -1.20 12.26
CA THR A 269 -1.30 -0.61 12.82
C THR A 269 -0.97 0.37 13.94
N PHE A 270 -1.44 1.62 13.84
CA PHE A 270 -1.11 2.69 14.77
C PHE A 270 -2.26 3.69 14.99
N LEU A 271 -2.14 4.50 16.05
CA LEU A 271 -3.08 5.57 16.38
C LEU A 271 -2.59 6.94 15.91
N ASP A 272 -3.50 7.74 15.36
CA ASP A 272 -3.23 9.14 15.01
C ASP A 272 -3.40 10.12 16.20
N ALA A 273 -3.30 11.42 15.90
CA ALA A 273 -3.47 12.53 16.84
C ALA A 273 -4.89 12.67 17.41
N HIS A 274 -5.88 12.10 16.73
CA HIS A 274 -7.30 12.21 17.01
C HIS A 274 -7.90 10.91 17.57
N GLY A 275 -7.09 9.87 17.75
CA GLY A 275 -7.53 8.56 18.24
C GLY A 275 -8.12 7.66 17.16
N ASN A 276 -7.86 7.94 15.89
CA ASN A 276 -8.21 7.03 14.80
C ASN A 276 -7.13 5.97 14.63
N TRP A 277 -7.56 4.74 14.40
CA TRP A 277 -6.68 3.66 13.99
C TRP A 277 -6.41 3.75 12.49
N TRP A 278 -5.16 3.50 12.13
CA TRP A 278 -4.68 3.44 10.76
C TRP A 278 -3.87 2.17 10.59
N HIS A 279 -3.93 1.60 9.40
CA HIS A 279 -3.04 0.54 8.97
C HIS A 279 -2.24 1.02 7.76
N ALA A 280 -0.93 1.03 7.88
CA ALA A 280 -0.02 1.24 6.76
C ALA A 280 0.48 -0.12 6.27
N SER A 281 0.56 -0.32 4.96
CA SER A 281 0.97 -1.62 4.39
C SER A 281 1.81 -1.46 3.12
N THR A 282 2.43 -2.56 2.72
CA THR A 282 3.04 -2.70 1.40
C THR A 282 1.98 -2.83 0.31
N MET A 283 2.23 -2.17 -0.82
CA MET A 283 1.44 -2.27 -2.05
C MET A 283 2.36 -2.58 -3.23
N ARG A 284 1.87 -3.43 -4.14
CA ARG A 284 2.65 -4.06 -5.21
C ARG A 284 2.71 -3.20 -6.47
N ILE A 285 3.91 -3.01 -7.04
CA ILE A 285 4.10 -2.62 -8.44
C ILE A 285 4.78 -3.74 -9.23
N SER A 286 5.87 -4.33 -8.73
CA SER A 286 6.56 -5.51 -9.30
C SER A 286 6.69 -5.52 -10.83
N VAL A 287 7.22 -4.45 -11.44
CA VAL A 287 7.48 -4.36 -12.89
C VAL A 287 8.97 -4.26 -13.19
N ASN A 288 9.63 -3.24 -12.65
CA ASN A 288 11.08 -3.05 -12.79
C ASN A 288 11.86 -4.07 -11.97
N HIS A 289 11.29 -4.59 -10.88
CA HIS A 289 11.89 -5.61 -10.02
C HIS A 289 10.79 -6.31 -9.23
N ASN A 290 10.95 -7.58 -8.85
CA ASN A 290 9.91 -8.33 -8.12
C ASN A 290 9.46 -7.64 -6.81
N PHE A 291 10.39 -6.98 -6.12
CA PHE A 291 10.13 -6.21 -4.90
C PHE A 291 9.86 -4.71 -5.12
N GLU A 292 9.59 -4.26 -6.35
CA GLU A 292 9.18 -2.87 -6.58
C GLU A 292 7.81 -2.60 -5.96
N ARG A 293 7.78 -1.76 -4.91
CA ARG A 293 6.62 -1.60 -4.02
C ARG A 293 6.44 -0.14 -3.56
N ARG A 294 5.25 0.15 -3.04
CA ARG A 294 4.86 1.45 -2.46
C ARG A 294 4.16 1.25 -1.12
N VAL A 295 3.92 2.35 -0.41
CA VAL A 295 3.19 2.36 0.86
C VAL A 295 1.72 2.74 0.63
N GLY A 296 0.82 1.98 1.23
CA GLY A 296 -0.59 2.30 1.39
C GLY A 296 -0.89 2.74 2.83
N LEU A 297 -1.91 3.57 2.99
CA LEU A 297 -2.44 3.98 4.29
C LEU A 297 -3.98 3.88 4.28
N PHE A 298 -4.52 3.10 5.21
CA PHE A 298 -5.95 2.75 5.26
C PHE A 298 -6.53 3.02 6.65
N PRO A 299 -7.78 3.50 6.75
CA PRO A 299 -8.48 3.58 8.03
C PRO A 299 -8.68 2.18 8.61
N ALA A 300 -8.29 1.99 9.86
CA ALA A 300 -8.54 0.77 10.61
C ALA A 300 -9.44 1.07 11.82
N GLY A 301 -9.97 0.04 12.45
CA GLY A 301 -10.82 0.20 13.62
C GLY A 301 -11.05 -1.10 14.37
N PHE A 302 -11.65 -0.98 15.55
CA PHE A 302 -12.18 -2.09 16.32
C PHE A 302 -13.69 -1.92 16.43
N ASP A 303 -14.44 -2.99 16.15
CA ASP A 303 -15.88 -2.98 16.33
C ASP A 303 -16.28 -3.22 17.80
N SER A 304 -17.58 -3.25 18.09
CA SER A 304 -18.09 -3.44 19.47
C SER A 304 -17.77 -4.81 20.06
N ASP A 305 -17.43 -5.80 19.24
CA ASP A 305 -17.03 -7.14 19.67
C ASP A 305 -15.50 -7.28 19.77
N GLY A 306 -14.76 -6.19 19.55
CA GLY A 306 -13.31 -6.16 19.57
C GLY A 306 -12.65 -6.70 18.30
N VAL A 307 -13.40 -6.86 17.20
CA VAL A 307 -12.83 -7.30 15.92
C VAL A 307 -12.04 -6.15 15.31
N LEU A 308 -10.74 -6.34 15.09
CA LEU A 308 -9.93 -5.44 14.28
C LEU A 308 -10.29 -5.61 12.79
N PHE A 309 -10.54 -4.49 12.12
CA PHE A 309 -10.84 -4.44 10.69
C PHE A 309 -10.14 -3.25 10.01
N CYS A 310 -9.95 -3.33 8.70
CA CYS A 310 -9.45 -2.26 7.86
C CYS A 310 -10.48 -1.91 6.79
N ASN A 311 -10.81 -0.62 6.64
CA ASN A 311 -11.73 -0.19 5.60
C ASN A 311 -10.97 0.12 4.32
N GLN A 312 -11.13 -0.74 3.32
CA GLN A 312 -10.47 -0.62 2.01
C GLN A 312 -11.43 -0.37 0.85
N ASN A 313 -12.69 0.01 1.15
CA ASN A 313 -13.63 0.45 0.14
C ASN A 313 -13.06 1.65 -0.62
N PHE A 314 -12.89 1.51 -1.94
CA PHE A 314 -12.27 2.55 -2.77
C PHE A 314 -10.89 3.01 -2.23
N ALA A 315 -10.09 2.07 -1.70
CA ALA A 315 -8.84 2.34 -0.99
C ALA A 315 -7.76 3.11 -1.77
N ASP A 316 -7.89 3.28 -3.08
CA ASP A 316 -7.00 4.11 -3.90
C ASP A 316 -7.71 5.35 -4.47
N TYR A 317 -8.85 5.77 -3.90
CA TYR A 317 -9.50 7.05 -4.20
C TYR A 317 -9.11 8.10 -3.15
N PRO A 318 -9.24 9.40 -3.45
CA PRO A 318 -8.97 10.45 -2.48
C PRO A 318 -9.82 10.30 -1.22
N MET A 319 -9.12 10.23 -0.09
CA MET A 319 -9.70 10.11 1.24
C MET A 319 -9.40 11.36 2.04
N ARG A 320 -10.45 11.92 2.64
CA ARG A 320 -10.34 13.09 3.51
C ARG A 320 -9.66 12.70 4.82
N MET A 321 -8.61 13.42 5.19
CA MET A 321 -7.94 13.22 6.46
C MET A 321 -8.78 13.80 7.61
N PRO A 322 -9.19 12.97 8.58
CA PRO A 322 -10.07 13.40 9.65
C PRO A 322 -9.31 14.31 10.64
N GLN A 323 -9.99 15.38 11.09
CA GLN A 323 -9.51 16.26 12.18
C GLN A 323 -10.23 15.94 13.51
N ARG A 324 -10.86 14.77 13.58
CA ARG A 324 -11.68 14.27 14.67
C ARG A 324 -11.69 12.73 14.62
N GLN A 325 -12.30 12.11 15.62
CA GLN A 325 -12.56 10.67 15.54
C GLN A 325 -13.49 10.36 14.35
N LEU A 326 -13.09 9.39 13.55
CA LEU A 326 -13.76 8.89 12.36
C LEU A 326 -14.65 7.70 12.74
N ASP A 327 -15.85 7.65 12.16
CA ASP A 327 -16.64 6.43 12.12
C ASP A 327 -16.21 5.66 10.87
N VAL A 328 -15.34 4.68 11.08
CA VAL A 328 -14.70 3.93 9.99
C VAL A 328 -15.72 3.07 9.24
N ASN A 329 -16.72 2.52 9.96
CA ASN A 329 -17.77 1.67 9.39
C ASN A 329 -18.78 2.45 8.54
N ALA A 330 -18.99 3.74 8.84
CA ALA A 330 -19.90 4.57 8.07
C ALA A 330 -19.36 4.97 6.67
N THR A 331 -18.07 4.75 6.39
CA THR A 331 -17.41 5.26 5.18
C THR A 331 -17.35 4.19 4.08
N VAL A 332 -18.45 4.00 3.37
CA VAL A 332 -18.54 2.99 2.26
C VAL A 332 -18.51 3.60 0.86
N SER A 333 -18.47 4.92 0.75
CA SER A 333 -18.43 5.63 -0.54
C SER A 333 -17.44 6.79 -0.49
N PRO A 334 -16.66 7.01 -1.56
CA PRO A 334 -15.70 8.10 -1.61
C PRO A 334 -16.39 9.44 -1.84
N GLU A 335 -15.72 10.53 -1.48
CA GLU A 335 -16.27 11.88 -1.67
C GLU A 335 -16.39 12.28 -3.14
N TRP A 336 -15.42 11.80 -3.93
CA TRP A 336 -15.26 12.05 -5.36
C TRP A 336 -15.08 10.72 -6.10
N MET A 337 -15.58 10.68 -7.33
CA MET A 337 -15.48 9.55 -8.23
C MET A 337 -14.36 9.78 -9.25
N LEU A 338 -13.78 8.69 -9.75
CA LEU A 338 -12.84 8.74 -10.86
C LEU A 338 -13.56 9.11 -12.16
N LEU A 339 -13.03 10.12 -12.84
CA LEU A 339 -13.57 10.68 -14.08
C LEU A 339 -12.73 10.30 -15.30
N SER A 340 -11.47 9.93 -15.09
CA SER A 340 -10.50 9.72 -16.17
C SER A 340 -10.43 8.28 -16.68
N TYR A 341 -11.14 7.31 -16.08
CA TYR A 341 -11.07 5.92 -16.52
C TYR A 341 -11.43 5.79 -18.00
N ARG A 342 -10.48 5.31 -18.81
CA ARG A 342 -10.59 5.20 -20.27
C ARG A 342 -11.01 6.49 -20.99
N ALA A 343 -10.65 7.65 -20.43
CA ALA A 343 -10.77 8.92 -21.13
C ALA A 343 -10.02 8.86 -22.47
N ASP A 344 -10.51 9.57 -23.48
CA ASP A 344 -9.79 9.71 -24.74
C ASP A 344 -8.50 10.50 -24.49
N THR A 345 -7.38 10.04 -25.03
CA THR A 345 -6.07 10.64 -24.76
C THR A 345 -5.35 11.11 -26.01
N SER A 346 -4.54 12.15 -25.85
CA SER A 346 -3.56 12.61 -26.84
C SER A 346 -2.30 13.07 -26.11
N ALA A 347 -1.16 13.04 -26.79
CA ALA A 347 0.10 13.44 -26.20
C ALA A 347 0.96 14.21 -27.22
N SER A 348 1.95 14.94 -26.71
CA SER A 348 2.98 15.60 -27.54
C SER A 348 3.75 14.59 -28.40
N SER A 349 4.07 13.43 -27.82
CA SER A 349 4.72 12.30 -28.45
C SER A 349 4.59 11.07 -27.55
N SER A 350 4.86 9.88 -28.10
CA SER A 350 4.89 8.64 -27.31
C SER A 350 6.08 7.76 -27.70
N HIS A 351 6.67 7.11 -26.71
CA HIS A 351 7.56 5.98 -26.94
C HIS A 351 6.78 4.79 -27.53
N PRO A 352 7.38 3.96 -28.41
CA PRO A 352 6.77 2.69 -28.83
C PRO A 352 6.27 1.87 -27.64
N ASP A 353 5.13 1.21 -27.80
CA ASP A 353 4.48 0.35 -26.79
C ASP A 353 4.03 1.02 -25.49
N HIS A 354 4.26 2.33 -25.34
CA HIS A 354 3.85 3.14 -24.19
C HIS A 354 2.90 4.27 -24.61
N ALA A 355 1.76 3.88 -25.17
CA ALA A 355 0.74 4.77 -25.69
C ALA A 355 -0.03 5.52 -24.56
N PRO A 356 -0.60 6.71 -24.84
CA PRO A 356 -1.16 7.59 -23.80
C PRO A 356 -2.35 7.01 -23.04
N GLU A 357 -3.09 6.06 -23.63
CA GLU A 357 -4.19 5.34 -22.99
C GLU A 357 -3.77 4.51 -21.76
N LEU A 358 -2.49 4.15 -21.65
CA LEU A 358 -1.97 3.43 -20.49
C LEU A 358 -1.95 4.28 -19.21
N ALA A 359 -2.03 5.61 -19.31
CA ALA A 359 -2.09 6.50 -18.13
C ALA A 359 -3.50 6.61 -17.53
N VAL A 360 -4.51 5.97 -18.14
CA VAL A 360 -5.94 6.11 -17.77
C VAL A 360 -6.68 4.77 -17.70
N ASN A 361 -5.96 3.65 -17.60
CA ASN A 361 -6.54 2.31 -17.58
C ASN A 361 -6.72 1.73 -16.16
N GLU A 362 -6.47 2.52 -15.11
CA GLU A 362 -6.50 2.08 -13.71
C GLU A 362 -5.56 0.88 -13.40
N ASP A 363 -4.37 0.85 -14.00
CA ASP A 363 -3.31 -0.10 -13.65
C ASP A 363 -1.96 0.61 -13.50
N ILE A 364 -1.49 0.77 -12.25
CA ILE A 364 -0.21 1.41 -11.93
C ILE A 364 1.00 0.71 -12.58
N ARG A 365 0.86 -0.56 -12.98
CA ARG A 365 1.93 -1.40 -13.54
C ARG A 365 2.14 -1.16 -15.04
N SER A 366 1.28 -0.37 -15.66
CA SER A 366 1.43 0.07 -17.05
C SER A 366 1.49 1.60 -17.10
N TRP A 367 2.12 2.17 -18.11
CA TRP A 367 2.31 3.62 -18.17
C TRP A 367 2.54 4.15 -19.57
N TRP A 368 2.14 5.41 -19.77
CA TRP A 368 2.53 6.21 -20.92
C TRP A 368 3.97 6.73 -20.75
N VAL A 369 4.71 6.88 -21.85
CA VAL A 369 6.03 7.50 -21.88
C VAL A 369 6.09 8.47 -23.05
N ALA A 370 6.53 9.70 -22.82
CA ALA A 370 6.76 10.66 -23.87
C ALA A 370 7.90 10.21 -24.81
N GLY A 371 7.83 10.56 -26.09
CA GLY A 371 8.82 10.15 -27.10
C GLY A 371 10.20 10.81 -26.97
N SER A 372 10.38 11.78 -26.06
CA SER A 372 11.67 12.42 -25.76
C SER A 372 11.70 12.98 -24.34
N ALA A 373 12.90 13.34 -23.86
CA ALA A 373 13.12 13.99 -22.56
C ALA A 373 13.09 15.53 -22.62
N ASP A 374 12.70 16.10 -23.76
CA ASP A 374 12.68 17.56 -23.93
C ASP A 374 11.61 18.20 -23.04
N PRO A 375 11.90 19.33 -22.35
CA PRO A 375 10.88 20.05 -21.60
C PRO A 375 9.67 20.42 -22.47
N GLY A 376 8.47 20.36 -21.86
CA GLY A 376 7.21 20.65 -22.53
C GLY A 376 6.49 19.42 -23.09
N GLN A 377 6.97 18.19 -22.86
CA GLN A 377 6.17 16.99 -23.16
C GLN A 377 4.88 16.99 -22.33
N TRP A 378 3.77 16.61 -22.96
CA TRP A 378 2.45 16.66 -22.33
C TRP A 378 1.57 15.48 -22.73
N ILE A 379 0.62 15.17 -21.86
CA ILE A 379 -0.55 14.33 -22.12
C ILE A 379 -1.82 15.14 -21.83
N SER A 380 -2.82 14.99 -22.69
CA SER A 380 -4.14 15.62 -22.58
C SER A 380 -5.23 14.57 -22.63
N LEU A 381 -6.14 14.66 -21.67
CA LEU A 381 -7.30 13.79 -21.52
C LEU A 381 -8.54 14.56 -21.95
N ASP A 382 -9.43 13.90 -22.68
CA ASP A 382 -10.82 14.29 -22.90
C ASP A 382 -11.72 13.35 -22.10
N LEU A 383 -12.35 13.88 -21.04
CA LEU A 383 -13.26 13.14 -20.15
C LEU A 383 -14.61 12.81 -20.82
N GLY A 384 -14.81 13.17 -22.09
CA GLY A 384 -16.03 12.95 -22.87
C GLY A 384 -17.15 13.95 -22.58
N SER A 385 -17.24 14.46 -21.34
CA SER A 385 -18.21 15.47 -20.94
C SER A 385 -17.63 16.46 -19.92
N VAL A 386 -18.37 17.52 -19.60
CA VAL A 386 -17.96 18.50 -18.58
C VAL A 386 -18.31 17.97 -17.20
N HIS A 387 -17.32 17.85 -16.33
CA HIS A 387 -17.45 17.40 -14.94
C HIS A 387 -17.00 18.48 -13.97
N SER A 388 -17.41 18.36 -12.71
CA SER A 388 -16.87 19.15 -11.59
C SER A 388 -15.62 18.45 -11.06
N ILE A 389 -14.43 18.88 -11.49
CA ILE A 389 -13.13 18.31 -11.08
C ILE A 389 -12.73 18.87 -9.72
N SER A 390 -12.35 18.01 -8.78
CA SER A 390 -11.93 18.38 -7.42
C SER A 390 -10.47 18.04 -7.13
N ALA A 391 -9.92 17.01 -7.78
CA ALA A 391 -8.52 16.63 -7.58
C ALA A 391 -7.94 15.94 -8.81
N VAL A 392 -6.60 15.99 -8.93
CA VAL A 392 -5.83 15.24 -9.93
C VAL A 392 -4.69 14.52 -9.20
N HIS A 393 -4.65 13.19 -9.30
CA HIS A 393 -3.60 12.35 -8.74
C HIS A 393 -2.64 11.92 -9.86
N LEU A 394 -1.40 12.39 -9.77
CA LEU A 394 -0.35 12.16 -10.75
C LEU A 394 0.59 11.06 -10.27
N ASN A 395 0.65 9.96 -11.01
CA ASN A 395 1.46 8.80 -10.67
C ASN A 395 2.56 8.65 -11.70
N LEU A 396 3.81 8.86 -11.27
CA LEU A 396 4.99 8.72 -12.10
C LEU A 396 5.42 7.26 -12.22
N ALA A 397 5.94 6.89 -13.40
CA ALA A 397 6.59 5.61 -13.63
C ALA A 397 8.10 5.77 -13.84
N ASP A 398 8.86 4.72 -13.56
CA ASP A 398 10.31 4.67 -13.73
C ASP A 398 10.64 3.85 -14.98
N HIS A 399 10.68 4.52 -16.14
CA HIS A 399 10.89 3.85 -17.42
C HIS A 399 12.37 3.77 -17.79
N GLU A 400 12.93 2.56 -17.79
CA GLU A 400 14.27 2.23 -18.30
C GLU A 400 15.41 3.15 -17.81
N LEU A 401 15.32 3.61 -16.55
CA LEU A 401 16.27 4.57 -15.97
C LEU A 401 17.69 4.01 -15.86
N ASN A 402 17.84 2.68 -15.85
CA ASN A 402 19.12 2.00 -15.88
C ASN A 402 19.98 2.40 -17.10
N SER A 403 19.36 2.74 -18.24
CA SER A 403 20.07 3.18 -19.45
C SER A 403 20.68 4.59 -19.33
N LEU A 404 20.18 5.41 -18.40
CA LEU A 404 20.52 6.83 -18.28
C LEU A 404 21.57 7.12 -17.20
N VAL A 405 21.68 6.25 -16.20
CA VAL A 405 22.55 6.47 -15.05
C VAL A 405 23.72 5.48 -15.03
N PRO A 406 24.90 5.87 -14.53
CA PRO A 406 26.01 4.94 -14.35
C PRO A 406 25.75 3.94 -13.22
N GLU A 407 26.52 2.86 -13.20
CA GLU A 407 26.54 1.94 -12.07
C GLU A 407 27.07 2.61 -10.81
N ARG A 408 26.49 2.24 -9.68
CA ARG A 408 26.91 2.67 -8.35
C ARG A 408 27.78 1.60 -7.70
N ALA A 409 28.75 2.04 -6.90
CA ALA A 409 29.68 1.18 -6.16
C ALA A 409 29.52 1.28 -4.64
N ASP A 410 28.62 2.14 -4.16
CA ASP A 410 28.30 2.39 -2.75
C ASP A 410 27.10 1.56 -2.26
N GLY A 411 26.96 0.35 -2.79
CA GLY A 411 25.96 -0.65 -2.43
C GLY A 411 26.51 -1.90 -1.77
N GLU A 412 25.62 -2.82 -1.43
CA GLU A 412 25.90 -4.10 -0.77
C GLU A 412 25.23 -5.27 -1.49
N ASP A 413 25.77 -6.48 -1.30
CA ASP A 413 25.13 -7.70 -1.76
C ASP A 413 23.97 -8.07 -0.83
N THR A 414 22.76 -8.08 -1.37
CA THR A 414 21.52 -8.41 -0.65
C THR A 414 20.89 -9.68 -1.22
N MET A 415 19.83 -10.18 -0.58
CA MET A 415 19.03 -11.28 -1.15
C MET A 415 18.42 -10.95 -2.53
N ALA A 416 18.28 -9.66 -2.86
CA ALA A 416 17.77 -9.18 -4.14
C ALA A 416 18.89 -8.84 -5.13
N GLY A 417 20.11 -9.35 -4.92
CA GLY A 417 21.30 -8.99 -5.69
C GLY A 417 22.06 -7.79 -5.11
N TYR A 418 23.02 -7.27 -5.87
CA TYR A 418 23.77 -6.08 -5.47
C TYR A 418 22.86 -4.86 -5.53
N ARG A 419 22.76 -4.12 -4.43
CA ARG A 419 21.84 -2.98 -4.29
C ARG A 419 22.57 -1.76 -3.78
N ALA A 420 22.36 -0.61 -4.42
CA ALA A 420 22.71 0.71 -3.91
C ALA A 420 21.45 1.59 -3.82
N ILE A 421 21.42 2.52 -2.86
CA ILE A 421 20.30 3.44 -2.63
C ILE A 421 20.79 4.86 -2.86
N ASP A 422 20.17 5.57 -3.79
CA ASP A 422 20.47 6.97 -4.05
C ASP A 422 19.75 7.87 -3.03
N PRO A 423 20.47 8.56 -2.12
CA PRO A 423 19.84 9.41 -1.13
C PRO A 423 19.40 10.76 -1.69
N ASP A 424 19.92 11.14 -2.86
CA ASP A 424 19.73 12.47 -3.44
C ASP A 424 18.26 12.69 -3.86
N PRO A 425 17.73 13.93 -3.72
CA PRO A 425 16.39 14.26 -4.18
C PRO A 425 16.31 14.40 -5.70
N HIS A 426 15.20 13.95 -6.27
CA HIS A 426 14.94 14.02 -7.72
C HIS A 426 13.63 14.74 -8.01
N PRO A 427 13.58 16.07 -7.79
CA PRO A 427 12.35 16.83 -7.87
C PRO A 427 11.84 16.96 -9.31
N VAL A 428 10.53 16.89 -9.49
CA VAL A 428 9.82 17.05 -10.75
C VAL A 428 8.96 18.30 -10.74
N GLN A 429 8.78 18.93 -11.91
CA GLN A 429 7.88 20.07 -12.07
C GLN A 429 6.84 19.76 -13.14
N LEU A 430 5.61 19.50 -12.69
CA LEU A 430 4.47 19.22 -13.54
C LEU A 430 3.50 20.40 -13.49
N ARG A 431 3.11 20.87 -14.67
CA ARG A 431 2.02 21.83 -14.84
C ARG A 431 0.74 21.07 -15.15
N VAL A 432 -0.33 21.38 -14.41
CA VAL A 432 -1.68 20.88 -14.69
C VAL A 432 -2.59 22.02 -15.11
N GLU A 433 -3.28 21.80 -16.22
CA GLU A 433 -4.25 22.74 -16.78
C GLU A 433 -5.58 22.02 -17.05
N VAL A 434 -6.68 22.75 -16.97
CA VAL A 434 -8.02 22.24 -17.30
C VAL A 434 -8.70 23.13 -18.32
N SER A 435 -9.60 22.56 -19.11
CA SER A 435 -10.36 23.30 -20.12
C SER A 435 -11.76 22.72 -20.30
N VAL A 436 -12.71 23.58 -20.66
CA VAL A 436 -14.07 23.16 -21.06
C VAL A 436 -14.11 22.75 -22.53
N ASP A 437 -13.29 23.38 -23.38
CA ASP A 437 -13.38 23.30 -24.85
C ASP A 437 -12.11 22.78 -25.54
N GLY A 438 -11.02 22.59 -24.80
CA GLY A 438 -9.71 22.16 -25.30
C GLY A 438 -8.88 23.28 -25.93
N GLY A 439 -9.43 24.50 -26.02
CA GLY A 439 -8.79 25.68 -26.59
C GLY A 439 -8.28 26.63 -25.52
N GLU A 440 -9.15 27.08 -24.62
CA GLU A 440 -8.79 27.97 -23.51
C GLU A 440 -8.48 27.16 -22.25
N TRP A 441 -7.29 27.35 -21.70
CA TRP A 441 -6.77 26.55 -20.59
C TRP A 441 -6.64 27.39 -19.32
N LEU A 442 -7.22 26.87 -18.23
CA LEU A 442 -7.05 27.38 -16.88
C LEU A 442 -5.90 26.64 -16.21
N LEU A 443 -4.93 27.38 -15.70
CA LEU A 443 -3.84 26.83 -14.90
C LEU A 443 -4.35 26.41 -13.51
N ILE A 444 -4.17 25.13 -13.15
CA ILE A 444 -4.46 24.60 -11.80
C ILE A 444 -3.20 24.68 -10.94
N THR A 445 -2.08 24.17 -11.44
CA THR A 445 -0.79 24.26 -10.74
C THR A 445 0.37 24.34 -11.72
N ASN A 446 1.39 25.10 -11.34
CA ASN A 446 2.75 25.06 -11.87
C ASN A 446 3.70 25.44 -10.73
N GLY A 447 3.61 24.69 -9.63
CA GLY A 447 4.40 24.90 -8.42
C GLY A 447 5.90 24.67 -8.64
N PRO A 448 6.75 24.97 -7.64
CA PRO A 448 8.16 24.64 -7.70
C PRO A 448 8.39 23.12 -7.83
N PRO A 449 9.54 22.68 -8.37
CA PRO A 449 9.89 21.27 -8.41
C PRO A 449 9.77 20.60 -7.03
N LYS A 450 9.14 19.42 -6.98
CA LYS A 450 8.91 18.64 -5.75
C LYS A 450 9.41 17.21 -5.93
N ASP A 451 10.05 16.66 -4.90
CA ASP A 451 10.46 15.26 -4.85
C ASP A 451 9.24 14.39 -4.51
N THR A 452 8.55 13.90 -5.53
CA THR A 452 7.25 13.22 -5.45
C THR A 452 7.18 12.07 -6.44
N ALA A 453 6.36 11.07 -6.13
CA ALA A 453 6.01 9.98 -7.05
C ALA A 453 4.51 9.89 -7.34
N HIS A 454 3.68 10.31 -6.38
CA HIS A 454 2.23 10.06 -6.36
C HIS A 454 1.47 11.31 -5.90
N GLU A 455 1.76 12.46 -6.50
CA GLU A 455 1.22 13.74 -6.03
C GLU A 455 -0.30 13.82 -6.22
N LEU A 456 -1.03 14.00 -5.11
CA LEU A 456 -2.44 14.37 -5.12
C LEU A 456 -2.61 15.89 -5.09
N LEU A 457 -3.01 16.46 -6.22
CA LEU A 457 -3.35 17.87 -6.34
C LEU A 457 -4.82 18.06 -6.01
N VAL A 458 -5.12 18.52 -4.79
CA VAL A 458 -6.48 18.91 -4.39
C VAL A 458 -6.73 20.36 -4.78
N LEU A 459 -7.77 20.60 -5.57
CA LEU A 459 -8.15 21.96 -5.99
C LEU A 459 -8.76 22.69 -4.80
N HIS A 460 -8.46 23.98 -4.66
CA HIS A 460 -9.05 24.83 -3.62
C HIS A 460 -10.59 24.88 -3.71
N GLU A 461 -11.11 24.90 -4.93
CA GLU A 461 -12.53 24.75 -5.23
C GLU A 461 -12.70 23.88 -6.48
N PRO A 462 -13.81 23.11 -6.60
CA PRO A 462 -14.05 22.33 -7.79
C PRO A 462 -14.17 23.20 -9.05
N HIS A 463 -13.59 22.75 -10.16
CA HIS A 463 -13.64 23.44 -11.45
C HIS A 463 -14.41 22.63 -12.49
N MET A 464 -15.32 23.29 -13.22
CA MET A 464 -16.02 22.65 -14.34
C MET A 464 -15.08 22.54 -15.54
N ALA A 465 -14.78 21.32 -15.97
CA ALA A 465 -13.92 21.07 -17.13
C ALA A 465 -14.20 19.71 -17.78
N ARG A 466 -13.83 19.59 -19.05
CA ARG A 466 -13.86 18.36 -19.84
C ARG A 466 -12.47 17.86 -20.17
N PHE A 467 -11.52 18.76 -20.35
CA PHE A 467 -10.16 18.42 -20.71
C PHE A 467 -9.21 18.69 -19.54
N VAL A 468 -8.23 17.80 -19.37
CA VAL A 468 -7.15 17.95 -18.41
C VAL A 468 -5.83 17.72 -19.14
N ARG A 469 -4.86 18.62 -18.96
CA ARG A 469 -3.51 18.50 -19.54
C ARG A 469 -2.46 18.52 -18.45
N VAL A 470 -1.51 17.59 -18.54
CA VAL A 470 -0.33 17.53 -17.69
C VAL A 470 0.89 17.75 -18.57
N THR A 471 1.75 18.70 -18.21
CA THR A 471 3.00 19.02 -18.93
C THR A 471 4.18 18.94 -17.99
N ALA A 472 5.27 18.27 -18.39
CA ALA A 472 6.56 18.38 -17.69
C ALA A 472 7.26 19.67 -18.13
N ASP A 473 7.34 20.66 -17.26
CA ASP A 473 8.02 21.94 -17.54
C ASP A 473 9.53 21.88 -17.28
N GLY A 474 9.97 20.93 -16.46
CA GLY A 474 11.37 20.70 -16.09
C GLY A 474 11.89 19.32 -16.50
N SER A 475 13.13 19.04 -16.13
CA SER A 475 13.72 17.71 -16.31
C SER A 475 13.11 16.70 -15.35
N MET A 476 12.83 15.49 -15.85
CA MET A 476 12.50 14.33 -15.02
C MET A 476 13.76 13.77 -14.35
N PRO A 477 13.63 12.87 -13.35
CA PRO A 477 14.77 12.22 -12.72
C PRO A 477 15.74 11.68 -13.76
N PHE A 478 17.04 11.97 -13.58
CA PHE A 478 18.13 11.55 -14.46
C PHE A 478 18.02 11.99 -15.94
N GLY A 479 17.17 12.99 -16.25
CA GLY A 479 16.94 13.42 -17.62
C GLY A 479 16.12 12.43 -18.45
N ALA A 480 15.30 11.61 -17.79
CA ALA A 480 14.40 10.67 -18.46
C ALA A 480 13.26 11.39 -19.21
N PRO A 481 12.59 10.71 -20.16
CA PRO A 481 11.28 11.13 -20.65
C PRO A 481 10.23 11.17 -19.53
N LEU A 482 9.21 12.02 -19.69
CA LEU A 482 8.03 12.01 -18.82
C LEU A 482 7.32 10.64 -18.96
N ALA A 483 7.15 9.94 -17.85
CA ALA A 483 6.41 8.69 -17.78
C ALA A 483 5.35 8.76 -16.67
N LEU A 484 4.10 8.41 -17.01
CA LEU A 484 2.95 8.48 -16.10
C LEU A 484 2.18 7.16 -16.14
N SER A 485 2.09 6.48 -15.01
CA SER A 485 1.22 5.30 -14.81
C SER A 485 -0.21 5.68 -14.48
N GLY A 486 -0.46 6.94 -14.11
CA GLY A 486 -1.81 7.41 -13.81
C GLY A 486 -1.93 8.92 -13.87
N VAL A 487 -2.85 9.40 -14.72
CA VAL A 487 -3.43 10.74 -14.62
C VAL A 487 -4.87 10.57 -14.16
N ARG A 488 -5.04 10.43 -12.84
CA ARG A 488 -6.32 10.07 -12.23
C ARG A 488 -7.07 11.34 -11.83
N VAL A 489 -8.14 11.65 -12.56
CA VAL A 489 -8.94 12.86 -12.35
C VAL A 489 -10.15 12.52 -11.50
N PHE A 490 -10.32 13.18 -10.36
CA PHE A 490 -11.40 12.92 -9.42
C PHE A 490 -12.35 14.10 -9.31
N GLY A 491 -13.63 13.81 -9.20
CA GLY A 491 -14.65 14.83 -9.04
C GLY A 491 -16.07 14.25 -9.03
N ARG A 492 -17.01 15.01 -9.58
CA ARG A 492 -18.41 14.58 -9.76
C ARG A 492 -18.88 14.89 -11.17
N GLY A 493 -19.59 13.94 -11.77
CA GLY A 493 -20.36 14.19 -12.98
C GLY A 493 -21.63 15.00 -12.72
N VAL A 494 -22.39 15.23 -13.79
CA VAL A 494 -23.64 16.00 -13.80
C VAL A 494 -24.88 15.16 -14.11
N GLY A 495 -24.74 13.83 -14.13
CA GLY A 495 -25.78 12.86 -14.46
C GLY A 495 -26.34 12.12 -13.24
N SER A 496 -26.98 10.98 -13.50
CA SER A 496 -27.47 10.06 -12.46
C SER A 496 -26.41 9.01 -12.09
N GLY A 497 -26.45 8.57 -10.83
CA GLY A 497 -25.74 7.36 -10.40
C GLY A 497 -26.32 6.11 -11.08
N PRO A 498 -25.61 4.98 -11.02
CA PRO A 498 -26.11 3.71 -11.55
C PRO A 498 -27.23 3.16 -10.67
N ASP A 499 -27.97 2.18 -11.18
CA ASP A 499 -28.89 1.39 -10.36
C ASP A 499 -28.15 0.35 -9.51
N PRO A 500 -28.64 0.03 -8.30
CA PRO A 500 -28.06 -1.03 -7.47
C PRO A 500 -28.27 -2.41 -8.11
N VAL A 501 -27.34 -3.33 -7.85
CA VAL A 501 -27.37 -4.69 -8.39
C VAL A 501 -27.35 -5.71 -7.26
N THR A 502 -27.94 -6.88 -7.49
CA THR A 502 -27.93 -8.01 -6.55
C THR A 502 -27.12 -9.14 -7.16
N PRO A 503 -26.11 -9.68 -6.46
CA PRO A 503 -25.35 -10.82 -6.96
C PRO A 503 -26.14 -12.13 -6.86
N THR A 504 -25.90 -13.01 -7.81
CA THR A 504 -26.05 -14.45 -7.67
C THR A 504 -24.76 -15.00 -7.08
N ILE A 505 -24.88 -15.82 -6.04
CA ILE A 505 -23.75 -16.38 -5.31
C ILE A 505 -23.67 -17.89 -5.58
N HIS A 506 -22.49 -18.37 -5.99
CA HIS A 506 -22.23 -19.79 -6.23
C HIS A 506 -20.96 -20.24 -5.50
N ARG A 507 -21.13 -20.87 -4.33
CA ARG A 507 -20.04 -21.48 -3.57
C ARG A 507 -19.57 -22.77 -4.26
N SER A 508 -18.35 -22.77 -4.78
CA SER A 508 -17.78 -23.90 -5.52
C SER A 508 -16.91 -24.81 -4.64
N SER A 509 -16.33 -24.27 -3.57
CA SER A 509 -15.56 -25.03 -2.57
C SER A 509 -15.60 -24.36 -1.19
N ALA A 510 -14.91 -24.94 -0.22
CA ALA A 510 -14.83 -24.39 1.13
C ALA A 510 -14.09 -23.03 1.20
N THR A 511 -13.34 -22.63 0.18
CA THR A 511 -12.63 -21.34 0.14
C THR A 511 -12.95 -20.52 -1.12
N GLN A 512 -13.75 -21.08 -2.04
CA GLN A 512 -14.05 -20.47 -3.33
C GLN A 512 -15.53 -20.17 -3.53
N VAL A 513 -15.80 -18.97 -4.04
CA VAL A 513 -17.13 -18.52 -4.43
C VAL A 513 -17.04 -17.74 -5.74
N SER A 514 -18.02 -17.95 -6.60
CA SER A 514 -18.23 -17.16 -7.82
C SER A 514 -19.43 -16.26 -7.62
N LEU A 515 -19.30 -14.99 -7.98
CA LEU A 515 -20.35 -13.99 -7.96
C LEU A 515 -20.66 -13.57 -9.39
N GLU A 516 -21.94 -13.42 -9.71
CA GLU A 516 -22.40 -12.88 -11.00
C GLU A 516 -23.56 -11.91 -10.76
N TRP A 517 -23.61 -10.78 -11.45
CA TRP A 517 -24.71 -9.82 -11.34
C TRP A 517 -25.11 -9.25 -12.70
N PRO A 518 -26.34 -8.74 -12.86
CA PRO A 518 -26.71 -8.04 -14.08
C PRO A 518 -25.87 -6.77 -14.22
N ALA A 519 -25.18 -6.62 -15.34
CA ALA A 519 -24.46 -5.40 -15.65
C ALA A 519 -25.43 -4.20 -15.69
N SER A 520 -25.17 -3.20 -14.84
CA SER A 520 -25.84 -1.91 -14.85
C SER A 520 -25.32 -1.06 -16.02
N PRO A 521 -26.19 -0.64 -16.97
CA PRO A 521 -25.74 0.06 -18.19
C PRO A 521 -24.97 1.36 -17.94
N ASP A 522 -25.23 2.02 -16.81
CA ASP A 522 -24.62 3.30 -16.45
C ASP A 522 -23.47 3.14 -15.45
N ALA A 523 -23.08 1.91 -15.10
CA ALA A 523 -21.97 1.65 -14.19
C ALA A 523 -20.62 1.60 -14.94
N THR A 524 -19.61 2.24 -14.35
CA THR A 524 -18.21 2.14 -14.76
C THR A 524 -17.52 0.94 -14.11
N GLY A 525 -17.99 0.53 -12.93
CA GLY A 525 -17.46 -0.60 -12.19
C GLY A 525 -18.30 -0.95 -10.98
N TYR A 526 -17.79 -1.88 -10.17
CA TYR A 526 -18.44 -2.36 -8.96
C TYR A 526 -17.45 -2.48 -7.80
N ASN A 527 -17.91 -2.18 -6.59
CA ASN A 527 -17.20 -2.47 -5.35
C ASN A 527 -17.95 -3.60 -4.63
N ILE A 528 -17.32 -4.76 -4.52
CA ILE A 528 -17.89 -5.94 -3.88
C ILE A 528 -17.50 -5.90 -2.41
N ARG A 529 -18.47 -5.74 -1.51
CA ARG A 529 -18.28 -5.81 -0.05
C ARG A 529 -18.66 -7.18 0.46
N TYR A 530 -17.87 -7.75 1.36
CA TYR A 530 -18.17 -9.08 1.91
C TYR A 530 -17.62 -9.31 3.32
N GLY A 531 -18.21 -10.26 4.02
CA GLY A 531 -17.85 -10.63 5.39
C GLY A 531 -18.68 -11.80 5.90
N ILE A 532 -18.41 -12.23 7.13
CA ILE A 532 -19.04 -13.41 7.75
C ILE A 532 -20.29 -13.06 8.57
N ASP A 533 -20.72 -11.81 8.54
CA ASP A 533 -21.91 -11.30 9.20
C ASP A 533 -22.50 -10.17 8.33
N PRO A 534 -23.84 -10.09 8.18
CA PRO A 534 -24.50 -9.10 7.32
C PRO A 534 -24.20 -7.65 7.70
N ASP A 535 -23.87 -7.38 8.98
CA ASP A 535 -23.52 -6.06 9.48
C ASP A 535 -22.00 -5.80 9.51
N LYS A 536 -21.18 -6.79 9.15
CA LYS A 536 -19.71 -6.74 9.21
C LYS A 536 -19.03 -7.09 7.89
N LEU A 537 -19.41 -6.38 6.82
CA LEU A 537 -18.78 -6.51 5.50
C LEU A 537 -17.45 -5.75 5.44
N TYR A 538 -16.45 -6.26 6.16
CA TYR A 538 -15.14 -5.61 6.33
C TYR A 538 -14.20 -5.75 5.13
N HIS A 539 -14.49 -6.65 4.20
CA HIS A 539 -13.66 -6.84 3.00
C HIS A 539 -14.27 -6.11 1.80
N SER A 540 -13.40 -5.71 0.86
CA SER A 540 -13.82 -5.06 -0.38
C SER A 540 -12.97 -5.48 -1.58
N TRP A 541 -13.59 -5.60 -2.75
CA TRP A 541 -12.92 -5.84 -4.02
C TRP A 541 -13.45 -4.89 -5.09
N LEU A 542 -12.59 -4.01 -5.61
CA LEU A 542 -12.95 -3.05 -6.65
C LEU A 542 -12.67 -3.62 -8.04
N VAL A 543 -13.66 -3.66 -8.92
CA VAL A 543 -13.54 -4.13 -10.31
C VAL A 543 -14.09 -3.10 -11.30
N TYR A 544 -13.50 -3.06 -12.49
CA TYR A 544 -13.94 -2.22 -13.62
C TYR A 544 -14.31 -3.12 -14.81
N ASP A 545 -15.33 -2.74 -15.58
CA ASP A 545 -15.78 -3.45 -16.80
C ASP A 545 -16.02 -4.96 -16.65
N GLN A 546 -16.42 -5.39 -15.45
CA GLN A 546 -16.73 -6.79 -15.12
C GLN A 546 -18.08 -6.85 -14.42
N ALA A 547 -18.81 -7.96 -14.61
CA ALA A 547 -20.10 -8.22 -13.96
C ALA A 547 -20.12 -9.54 -13.20
N ASP A 548 -18.92 -10.04 -12.89
CA ASP A 548 -18.63 -11.29 -12.24
C ASP A 548 -17.33 -11.17 -11.44
N LEU A 549 -17.16 -12.05 -10.45
CA LEU A 549 -15.92 -12.14 -9.66
C LEU A 549 -15.78 -13.56 -9.09
N ASP A 550 -14.62 -14.18 -9.34
CA ASP A 550 -14.20 -15.41 -8.67
C ASP A 550 -13.28 -15.08 -7.49
N LEU A 551 -13.73 -15.46 -6.29
CA LEU A 551 -12.99 -15.32 -5.04
C LEU A 551 -12.46 -16.69 -4.63
N ALA A 552 -11.16 -16.78 -4.36
CA ALA A 552 -10.51 -17.96 -3.77
C ALA A 552 -9.93 -17.73 -2.37
N THR A 553 -10.32 -16.61 -1.75
CA THR A 553 -9.70 -16.07 -0.54
C THR A 553 -10.52 -16.31 0.73
N LEU A 554 -11.63 -17.05 0.67
CA LEU A 554 -12.50 -17.22 1.84
C LEU A 554 -11.90 -18.20 2.85
N ASN A 555 -12.22 -18.01 4.13
CA ASN A 555 -11.95 -19.00 5.18
C ASN A 555 -13.00 -20.13 5.14
N THR A 556 -12.56 -21.34 5.45
CA THR A 556 -13.46 -22.50 5.60
C THR A 556 -14.32 -22.38 6.85
N GLY A 557 -15.48 -23.05 6.86
CA GLY A 557 -16.35 -23.13 8.05
C GLY A 557 -17.25 -21.92 8.28
N GLU A 558 -17.07 -20.82 7.53
CA GLU A 558 -17.85 -19.60 7.65
C GLU A 558 -18.88 -19.44 6.52
N GLU A 559 -20.06 -18.94 6.86
CA GLU A 559 -21.07 -18.43 5.92
C GLU A 559 -20.75 -16.98 5.59
N TYR A 560 -20.84 -16.61 4.31
CA TYR A 560 -20.52 -15.26 3.85
C TYR A 560 -21.75 -14.50 3.37
N TRP A 561 -21.66 -13.19 3.51
CA TRP A 561 -22.59 -12.19 3.03
C TRP A 561 -21.88 -11.28 2.04
N PHE A 562 -22.58 -10.92 0.96
CA PHE A 562 -22.05 -10.14 -0.15
C PHE A 562 -22.98 -8.97 -0.48
N ALA A 563 -22.40 -7.83 -0.85
CA ALA A 563 -23.10 -6.72 -1.48
C ALA A 563 -22.26 -6.22 -2.66
N VAL A 564 -22.91 -5.93 -3.79
CA VAL A 564 -22.25 -5.41 -4.98
C VAL A 564 -22.72 -3.98 -5.22
N ASP A 565 -21.86 -3.02 -4.92
CA ASP A 565 -22.16 -1.60 -5.08
C ASP A 565 -21.76 -1.14 -6.48
N ALA A 566 -22.73 -0.76 -7.31
CA ALA A 566 -22.46 -0.22 -8.64
C ALA A 566 -21.99 1.24 -8.53
N PHE A 567 -21.01 1.66 -9.33
CA PHE A 567 -20.57 3.05 -9.32
C PHE A 567 -20.30 3.63 -10.70
N ASN A 568 -20.41 4.96 -10.81
CA ASN A 568 -19.99 5.74 -11.97
C ASN A 568 -19.52 7.15 -11.53
N ALA A 569 -19.26 8.05 -12.48
CA ALA A 569 -18.84 9.42 -12.21
C ALA A 569 -19.78 10.24 -11.30
N ASN A 570 -21.03 9.81 -11.11
CA ASN A 570 -22.07 10.50 -10.35
C ASN A 570 -22.32 9.88 -8.95
N GLY A 571 -21.62 8.80 -8.60
CA GLY A 571 -21.64 8.24 -7.24
C GLY A 571 -21.70 6.72 -7.20
N VAL A 572 -22.01 6.21 -6.01
CA VAL A 572 -22.11 4.79 -5.68
C VAL A 572 -23.56 4.47 -5.31
N ALA A 573 -24.10 3.40 -5.89
CA ALA A 573 -25.39 2.83 -5.55
C ALA A 573 -25.17 1.53 -4.77
N LEU A 574 -25.52 1.55 -3.48
CA LEU A 574 -25.29 0.41 -2.59
C LEU A 574 -26.18 -0.77 -2.96
N GLY A 575 -25.56 -1.93 -3.14
CA GLY A 575 -26.26 -3.19 -3.35
C GLY A 575 -26.86 -3.72 -2.04
N PRO A 576 -27.95 -4.51 -2.12
CA PRO A 576 -28.46 -5.20 -0.93
C PRO A 576 -27.47 -6.26 -0.45
N VAL A 577 -27.39 -6.42 0.88
CA VAL A 577 -26.63 -7.50 1.51
C VAL A 577 -27.36 -8.83 1.29
N THR A 578 -26.66 -9.79 0.68
CA THR A 578 -27.19 -11.09 0.24
C THR A 578 -26.34 -12.20 0.82
N GLY A 579 -26.94 -13.16 1.51
CA GLY A 579 -26.25 -14.34 2.05
C GLY A 579 -26.10 -15.45 1.02
N GLU A 580 -25.20 -16.40 1.28
CA GLU A 580 -25.03 -17.62 0.45
C GLU A 580 -26.29 -18.51 0.38
N HIS A 581 -27.23 -18.32 1.31
CA HIS A 581 -28.48 -19.06 1.39
C HIS A 581 -29.71 -18.12 1.22
N PRO A 582 -30.78 -18.57 0.53
CA PRO A 582 -31.97 -17.75 0.24
C PRO A 582 -32.79 -17.32 1.46
#